data_AF-A0A1D2X2G0-F1
#
_entry.id   AF-A0A1D2X2G0-F1
#
_cell.length_a   1.000
_cell.length_b   1.000
_cell.length_c   1.000
_cell.angle_alpha   90.00
_cell.angle_beta   90.00
_cell.angle_gamma   90.00
#
_symmetry.space_group_name_H-M   'P 1'
#
loop_
_entity.id
_entity.type
_entity.pdbx_description
1 polymer ?
#
loop_
_entity_poly.entity_id
_entity_poly.type
_entity_poly.pdbx_seq_one_letter_code
_entity_poly.pdbx_strand_id
1 'polypeptide(L)'
;MCAKHTMRVLSGMQPRQVDEMIDEYHLNMLQTDKGIILFEGELEDLRRATKHVVDVTLPPGPTVSEIKQAVDKFDVQLKQSDEGPQLHGTLYDVNDAINYIVDIMRERLDF
;
A
#
# COMPACT_ATOMS: atom_id res chain seq x y z
N MET A 1 8.51 16.57 23.83
CA MET A 1 8.95 16.46 22.42
C MET A 1 8.17 15.27 21.85
N CYS A 2 7.19 15.49 20.97
CA CYS A 2 6.46 14.37 20.35
C CYS A 2 7.44 13.60 19.45
N ALA A 3 7.50 12.27 19.60
CA ALA A 3 8.33 11.45 18.74
C ALA A 3 7.68 11.34 17.36
N LYS A 4 8.44 11.67 16.31
CA LYS A 4 8.01 11.45 14.94
C LYS A 4 8.24 9.99 14.55
N HIS A 5 7.24 9.42 13.90
CA HIS A 5 7.25 8.03 13.44
C HIS A 5 7.11 7.99 11.93
N THR A 6 7.40 6.84 11.32
CA THR A 6 7.32 6.68 9.87
C THR A 6 6.47 5.47 9.48
N MET A 7 5.84 5.57 8.31
CA MET A 7 5.10 4.51 7.65
C MET A 7 5.45 4.51 6.16
N ARG A 8 5.50 3.35 5.52
CA ARG A 8 5.85 3.26 4.11
C ARG A 8 4.70 3.73 3.22
N VAL A 9 5.00 4.50 2.19
CA VAL A 9 4.06 4.74 1.07
C VAL A 9 4.08 3.50 0.18
N LEU A 10 2.91 2.92 -0.11
CA LEU A 10 2.84 1.69 -0.90
C LEU A 10 3.19 1.97 -2.36
N SER A 11 4.07 1.14 -2.92
CA SER A 11 4.38 1.18 -4.35
C SER A 11 3.10 0.87 -5.14
N GLY A 12 2.75 1.74 -6.11
CA GLY A 12 1.51 1.63 -6.89
C GLY A 12 0.37 2.52 -6.40
N MET A 13 0.55 3.26 -5.30
CA MET A 13 -0.33 4.38 -4.95
C MET A 13 -0.19 5.51 -5.96
N GLN A 14 -1.32 6.12 -6.31
CA GLN A 14 -1.32 7.30 -7.18
C GLN A 14 -0.82 8.53 -6.43
N PRO A 15 -0.06 9.44 -7.07
CA PRO A 15 0.42 10.67 -6.43
C PRO A 15 -0.68 11.46 -5.72
N ARG A 16 -1.86 11.60 -6.36
CA ARG A 16 -3.01 12.30 -5.75
C ARG A 16 -3.46 11.71 -4.42
N GLN A 17 -3.41 10.38 -4.26
CA GLN A 17 -3.81 9.72 -3.02
C GLN A 17 -2.77 9.96 -1.93
N VAL A 18 -1.49 10.03 -2.31
CA VAL A 18 -0.41 10.38 -1.38
C VAL A 18 -0.59 11.81 -0.86
N ASP A 19 -0.89 12.75 -1.76
CA ASP A 19 -1.16 14.15 -1.42
C ASP A 19 -2.41 14.28 -0.53
N GLU A 20 -3.51 13.59 -0.89
CA GLU A 20 -4.75 13.54 -0.09
C GLU A 20 -4.47 13.05 1.35
N MET A 21 -3.66 12.00 1.52
CA MET A 21 -3.30 11.49 2.84
C MET A 21 -2.38 12.42 3.64
N ILE A 22 -1.46 13.12 2.96
CA ILE A 22 -0.61 14.14 3.59
C ILE A 22 -1.47 15.24 4.20
N ASP A 23 -2.42 15.75 3.43
CA ASP A 23 -3.29 16.84 3.85
C ASP A 23 -4.28 16.40 4.94
N GLU A 24 -4.92 15.24 4.80
CA GLU A 24 -5.94 14.76 5.75
C GLU A 24 -5.38 14.40 7.14
N TYR A 25 -4.17 13.83 7.15
CA TYR A 25 -3.55 13.30 8.38
C TYR A 25 -2.34 14.11 8.84
N HIS A 26 -2.10 15.30 8.27
CA HIS A 26 -0.98 16.18 8.65
C HIS A 26 0.39 15.49 8.60
N LEU A 27 0.60 14.66 7.58
CA LEU A 27 1.82 13.89 7.40
C LEU A 27 2.84 14.68 6.59
N ASN A 28 4.11 14.29 6.66
CA ASN A 28 5.15 14.77 5.77
C ASN A 28 5.64 13.61 4.90
N MET A 29 6.14 13.93 3.71
CA MET A 29 6.81 12.95 2.86
C MET A 29 8.32 12.99 3.11
N LEU A 30 8.90 11.83 3.38
CA LEU A 30 10.35 11.62 3.43
C LEU A 30 10.77 10.67 2.33
N GLN A 31 11.92 10.94 1.71
CA GLN A 31 12.56 10.02 0.78
C GLN A 31 13.91 9.59 1.36
N THR A 32 14.15 8.28 1.43
CA THR A 32 15.44 7.74 1.87
C THR A 32 16.48 7.84 0.74
N ASP A 33 17.75 7.68 1.10
CA ASP A 33 18.89 7.55 0.17
C ASP A 33 18.72 6.39 -0.84
N LYS A 34 17.96 5.36 -0.45
CA LYS A 34 17.59 4.21 -1.30
C LYS A 34 16.35 4.47 -2.18
N GLY A 35 15.82 5.68 -2.17
CA GLY A 35 14.63 6.07 -2.93
C GLY A 35 13.31 5.56 -2.35
N ILE A 36 13.28 5.09 -1.08
CA ILE A 36 12.04 4.66 -0.44
C ILE A 36 11.28 5.90 0.04
N ILE A 37 10.00 5.99 -0.30
CA ILE A 37 9.12 7.06 0.15
C ILE A 37 8.38 6.62 1.43
N LEU A 38 8.38 7.48 2.43
CA LEU A 38 7.76 7.29 3.73
C LEU A 38 6.85 8.47 4.07
N PHE A 39 5.73 8.20 4.73
CA PHE A 39 5.01 9.18 5.53
C PHE A 39 5.71 9.37 6.88
N GLU A 40 5.84 10.60 7.35
CA GLU A 40 6.32 10.96 8.68
C GLU A 40 5.28 11.80 9.43
N GLY A 41 4.93 11.42 10.66
CA GLY A 41 3.94 12.14 11.46
C GLY A 41 3.90 11.69 12.92
N GLU A 42 2.88 12.17 13.64
CA GLU A 42 2.58 11.65 14.98
C GLU A 42 2.01 10.22 14.88
N LEU A 43 2.19 9.43 15.95
CA LEU A 43 1.76 8.03 15.95
C LEU A 43 0.24 7.89 15.75
N GLU A 44 -0.54 8.81 16.31
CA GLU A 44 -2.00 8.79 16.18
C GLU A 44 -2.45 9.09 14.75
N ASP A 45 -1.84 10.08 14.10
CA ASP A 45 -2.14 10.42 12.71
C ASP A 45 -1.77 9.29 11.76
N LEU A 46 -0.61 8.64 11.94
CA LEU A 46 -0.25 7.46 11.15
C LEU A 46 -1.22 6.31 11.37
N ARG A 47 -1.69 6.08 12.61
CA ARG A 47 -2.71 5.06 12.93
C ARG A 47 -4.07 5.36 12.32
N ARG A 48 -4.40 6.63 12.11
CA ARG A 48 -5.60 7.02 11.36
C ARG A 48 -5.40 6.80 9.88
N ALA A 49 -4.23 7.19 9.35
CA ALA A 49 -3.85 7.01 7.96
C ALA A 49 -3.83 5.52 7.52
N THR A 50 -3.50 4.57 8.41
CA THR A 50 -3.58 3.13 8.07
C THR A 50 -4.99 2.66 7.72
N LYS A 51 -6.03 3.39 8.17
CA LYS A 51 -7.44 3.08 7.89
C LYS A 51 -7.97 3.83 6.67
N HIS A 52 -7.17 4.72 6.06
CA HIS A 52 -7.55 5.44 4.85
C HIS A 52 -7.74 4.46 3.71
N VAL A 53 -8.80 4.65 2.91
CA VAL A 53 -9.11 3.78 1.78
C VAL A 53 -8.27 4.21 0.59
N VAL A 54 -7.52 3.29 0.01
CA VAL A 54 -6.61 3.53 -1.11
C VAL A 54 -6.89 2.55 -2.25
N ASP A 55 -6.51 2.96 -3.45
CA ASP A 55 -6.40 2.14 -4.65
C ASP A 55 -4.90 1.97 -4.99
N VAL A 56 -4.40 0.74 -5.00
CA VAL A 56 -2.98 0.44 -5.28
C VAL A 56 -2.85 -0.48 -6.48
N THR A 57 -2.14 -0.01 -7.51
CA THR A 57 -1.82 -0.82 -8.70
C THR A 57 -0.93 -2.00 -8.32
N LEU A 58 -1.38 -3.20 -8.70
CA LEU A 58 -0.65 -4.43 -8.43
C LEU A 58 0.69 -4.46 -9.17
N PRO A 59 1.74 -5.05 -8.58
CA PRO A 59 2.98 -5.29 -9.29
C PRO A 59 2.75 -6.25 -10.48
N PRO A 60 3.59 -6.18 -11.52
CA PRO A 60 3.51 -7.12 -12.63
C PRO A 60 3.92 -8.54 -12.17
N GLY A 61 3.33 -9.56 -12.81
CA GLY A 61 3.70 -10.96 -12.60
C GLY A 61 2.79 -11.85 -11.72
N PRO A 62 1.86 -11.36 -10.87
CA PRO A 62 0.93 -12.26 -10.21
C PRO A 62 -0.08 -12.82 -11.21
N THR A 63 -0.46 -14.07 -11.01
CA THR A 63 -1.51 -14.74 -11.78
C THR A 63 -2.89 -14.39 -11.24
N VAL A 64 -3.93 -14.56 -12.05
CA VAL A 64 -5.33 -14.35 -11.62
C VAL A 64 -5.67 -15.16 -10.37
N SER A 65 -5.17 -16.39 -10.27
CA SER A 65 -5.41 -17.26 -9.11
C SER A 65 -4.74 -16.74 -7.83
N GLU A 66 -3.56 -16.12 -7.92
CA GLU A 66 -2.86 -15.52 -6.78
C GLU A 66 -3.55 -14.24 -6.32
N ILE A 67 -3.98 -13.40 -7.27
CA ILE A 67 -4.77 -12.20 -6.98
C ILE A 67 -6.08 -12.57 -6.29
N LYS A 68 -6.78 -13.59 -6.79
CA LYS A 68 -8.01 -14.07 -6.17
C LYS A 68 -7.79 -14.55 -4.75
N GLN A 69 -6.72 -15.31 -4.48
CA GLN A 69 -6.39 -15.75 -3.13
C GLN A 69 -6.18 -14.59 -2.17
N ALA A 70 -5.53 -13.50 -2.62
CA ALA A 70 -5.37 -12.30 -1.79
C ALA A 70 -6.72 -11.63 -1.50
N VAL A 71 -7.57 -11.45 -2.52
CA VAL A 71 -8.91 -10.85 -2.38
C VAL A 71 -9.82 -11.69 -1.47
N ASP A 72 -9.74 -13.02 -1.53
CA ASP A 72 -10.54 -13.91 -0.68
C ASP A 72 -10.04 -13.92 0.78
N LYS A 73 -8.77 -13.56 1.02
CA LYS A 73 -8.11 -13.65 2.33
C LYS A 73 -8.11 -12.33 3.12
N PHE A 74 -8.05 -11.20 2.44
CA PHE A 74 -7.98 -9.86 3.03
C PHE A 74 -9.22 -9.05 2.68
N ASP A 75 -9.56 -8.06 3.49
CA ASP A 75 -10.71 -7.17 3.23
C ASP A 75 -10.38 -6.13 2.15
N VAL A 76 -10.18 -6.62 0.93
CA VAL A 76 -9.82 -5.81 -0.24
C VAL A 76 -10.65 -6.23 -1.45
N GLN A 77 -10.84 -5.31 -2.39
CA GLN A 77 -11.56 -5.54 -3.63
C GLN A 77 -10.60 -5.38 -4.81
N LEU A 78 -10.85 -6.13 -5.89
CA LEU A 78 -10.15 -5.95 -7.15
C LEU A 78 -10.88 -4.93 -8.02
N LYS A 79 -10.19 -3.86 -8.43
CA LYS A 79 -10.66 -2.89 -9.43
C LYS A 79 -9.80 -2.96 -10.69
N GLN A 80 -10.41 -2.58 -11.81
CA GLN A 80 -9.69 -2.35 -13.05
C GLN A 80 -9.45 -0.84 -13.21
N SER A 81 -8.22 -0.43 -13.52
CA SER A 81 -7.91 0.93 -13.96
C SER A 81 -7.14 0.92 -15.28
N ASP A 82 -6.93 2.10 -15.87
CA ASP A 82 -6.15 2.25 -17.09
C ASP A 82 -4.67 1.84 -16.92
N GLU A 83 -4.17 1.83 -15.69
CA GLU A 83 -2.80 1.43 -15.35
C GLU A 83 -2.66 -0.07 -15.02
N GLY A 84 -3.79 -0.79 -14.96
CA GLY A 84 -3.83 -2.21 -14.65
C GLY A 84 -4.77 -2.56 -13.50
N PRO A 85 -4.69 -3.80 -12.98
CA PRO A 85 -5.49 -4.22 -11.84
C PRO A 85 -5.01 -3.54 -10.56
N GLN A 86 -5.97 -3.07 -9.76
CA GLN A 86 -5.74 -2.37 -8.50
C GLN A 86 -6.43 -3.11 -7.34
N LEU A 87 -5.77 -3.12 -6.18
CA LEU A 87 -6.43 -3.47 -4.93
C LEU A 87 -7.01 -2.22 -4.29
N HIS A 88 -8.27 -2.32 -3.88
CA HIS A 88 -9.01 -1.28 -3.19
C HIS A 88 -9.34 -1.74 -1.77
N GLY A 89 -9.02 -0.94 -0.77
CA GLY A 89 -9.29 -1.26 0.63
C GLY A 89 -8.58 -0.28 1.55
N THR A 90 -8.55 -0.56 2.86
CA THR A 90 -7.73 0.27 3.77
C THR A 90 -6.24 0.11 3.43
N LEU A 91 -5.42 1.14 3.68
CA LEU A 91 -3.97 1.08 3.48
C LEU A 91 -3.36 -0.15 4.18
N TYR A 92 -3.85 -0.47 5.37
CA TYR A 92 -3.46 -1.64 6.14
C TYR A 92 -3.76 -2.95 5.39
N ASP A 93 -5.02 -3.17 4.99
CA ASP A 93 -5.44 -4.41 4.34
C ASP A 93 -4.80 -4.57 2.95
N VAL A 94 -4.65 -3.47 2.21
CA VAL A 94 -3.99 -3.45 0.91
C VAL A 94 -2.50 -3.77 1.04
N ASN A 95 -1.81 -3.24 2.06
CA ASN A 95 -0.40 -3.58 2.32
C ASN A 95 -0.24 -5.08 2.61
N ASP A 96 -1.10 -5.65 3.47
CA ASP A 96 -1.05 -7.07 3.83
C ASP A 96 -1.33 -7.95 2.61
N ALA A 97 -2.31 -7.58 1.78
CA ALA A 97 -2.61 -8.27 0.53
C ALA A 97 -1.44 -8.24 -0.48
N ILE A 98 -0.79 -7.08 -0.66
CA ILE A 98 0.36 -6.95 -1.56
C ILE A 98 1.55 -7.77 -1.07
N ASN A 99 1.86 -7.71 0.23
CA ASN A 99 2.96 -8.50 0.80
C ASN A 99 2.72 -9.99 0.61
N TYR A 100 1.50 -10.46 0.83
CA TYR A 100 1.11 -11.85 0.57
C TYR A 100 1.29 -12.25 -0.91
N ILE A 101 0.87 -11.39 -1.86
CA ILE A 101 1.08 -11.64 -3.29
C ILE A 101 2.56 -11.75 -3.62
N VAL A 102 3.38 -10.82 -3.13
CA VAL A 102 4.84 -10.80 -3.36
C VAL A 102 5.49 -12.05 -2.77
N ASP A 103 5.06 -12.50 -1.59
CA ASP A 103 5.58 -13.71 -0.96
C ASP A 103 5.29 -14.96 -1.80
N ILE A 104 4.05 -15.14 -2.28
CA ILE A 104 3.70 -16.26 -3.17
C ILE A 104 4.51 -16.20 -4.48
N MET A 105 4.65 -15.01 -5.06
CA MET A 105 5.43 -14.83 -6.28
C MET A 105 6.91 -15.20 -6.07
N ARG A 106 7.47 -14.86 -4.91
CA ARG A 106 8.84 -15.22 -4.55
C ARG A 106 8.99 -16.72 -4.39
N GLU A 107 8.06 -17.37 -3.69
CA GLU A 107 8.04 -18.83 -3.53
C GLU A 107 8.02 -19.54 -4.88
N ARG A 108 7.29 -19.01 -5.88
CA ARG A 108 7.25 -19.56 -7.24
C ARG A 108 8.59 -19.43 -7.99
N LEU A 109 9.37 -18.38 -7.72
CA LEU A 109 10.63 -18.10 -8.42
C LEU A 109 11.84 -18.77 -7.77
N ASP A 110 11.76 -19.13 -6.49
CA ASP A 110 12.80 -19.87 -5.75
C ASP A 110 12.78 -21.39 -6.06
N PHE A 111 12.22 -21.81 -7.22
CA PHE A 111 12.23 -23.17 -7.76
C PHE A 111 13.16 -23.35 -8.96
#